data_AF-A0A7C6VB87-F1
#
_entry.id   AF-A0A7C6VB87-F1
#
_cell.length_a   1.000
_cell.length_b   1.000
_cell.length_c   1.000
_cell.angle_alpha   90.00
_cell.angle_beta   90.00
_cell.angle_gamma   90.00
#
_symmetry.space_group_name_H-M   'P 1'
#
loop_
_entity.id
_entity.type
_entity.pdbx_description
1 polymer ?
#
loop_
_entity_poly.entity_id
_entity_poly.type
_entity_poly.pdbx_seq_one_letter_code
_entity_poly.pdbx_strand_id
1 'polypeptide(L)'
;AVVCGYTGGTVEHPSYERVCTGETGHAEVVRVSFDPAVLPVQVLLDAYFTLHDPTTLDRQGNDVGTQYRSAMFYADDEQRVMFLEARERASQWWVNPIVTTVQPLTVFYPAEEYHQDYYAKNPGSGYCQVVVSGKVAKIRARFRDYLEQPA
;
A
#
# COMPACT_ATOMS: atom_id res chain seq x y z
N ALA A 1 -13.31 -1.28 -5.49
CA ALA A 1 -13.29 -1.97 -4.17
C ALA A 1 -11.87 -1.93 -3.61
N VAL A 2 -11.74 -1.78 -2.29
CA VAL A 2 -10.46 -1.71 -1.58
C VAL A 2 -10.51 -2.72 -0.43
N VAL A 3 -9.52 -3.60 -0.30
CA VAL A 3 -9.49 -4.65 0.73
C VAL A 3 -8.11 -4.74 1.35
N CYS A 4 -8.00 -4.52 2.65
CA CYS A 4 -6.79 -4.77 3.44
C CYS A 4 -6.55 -6.28 3.58
N GLY A 5 -5.29 -6.72 3.56
CA GLY A 5 -4.96 -8.13 3.72
C GLY A 5 -3.47 -8.42 3.81
N TYR A 6 -3.16 -9.70 3.68
CA TYR A 6 -1.84 -10.27 3.87
C TYR A 6 -1.44 -11.12 2.66
N THR A 7 -0.22 -10.93 2.13
CA THR A 7 0.32 -11.77 1.03
C THR A 7 1.86 -11.77 1.01
N GLY A 8 2.47 -12.60 0.17
CA GLY A 8 3.93 -12.70 0.06
C GLY A 8 4.64 -13.44 1.20
N GLY A 9 3.89 -14.05 2.12
CA GLY A 9 4.39 -14.91 3.18
C GLY A 9 4.18 -16.39 2.88
N THR A 10 4.57 -17.23 3.84
CA THR A 10 4.55 -18.70 3.71
C THR A 10 3.48 -19.38 4.56
N VAL A 11 2.82 -18.63 5.43
CA VAL A 11 1.84 -19.16 6.39
C VAL A 11 0.44 -19.10 5.79
N GLU A 12 -0.26 -20.22 5.77
CA GLU A 12 -1.66 -20.25 5.36
C GLU A 12 -2.57 -19.65 6.44
N HIS A 13 -3.60 -18.93 5.99
CA HIS A 13 -4.60 -18.27 6.85
C HIS A 13 -3.99 -17.55 8.06
N PRO A 14 -3.08 -16.57 7.85
CA PRO A 14 -2.47 -15.85 8.96
C PRO A 14 -3.52 -14.94 9.64
N SER A 15 -3.47 -14.84 10.97
CA SER A 15 -4.18 -13.78 11.71
C SER A 15 -3.28 -12.55 11.84
N TYR A 16 -3.87 -11.40 12.13
CA TYR A 16 -3.13 -10.17 12.42
C TYR A 16 -2.01 -10.39 13.44
N GLU A 17 -2.28 -11.08 14.56
CA GLU A 17 -1.30 -11.32 15.62
C GLU A 17 -0.10 -12.12 15.12
N ARG A 18 -0.34 -13.11 14.24
CA ARG A 18 0.74 -13.89 13.62
C ARG A 18 1.54 -13.04 12.65
N VAL A 19 0.89 -12.16 11.88
CA VAL A 19 1.60 -11.24 10.98
C VAL A 19 2.47 -10.27 11.79
N CYS A 20 1.97 -9.76 12.91
CA CYS A 20 2.70 -8.85 13.80
C CYS A 20 3.98 -9.46 14.40
N THR A 21 4.12 -10.78 14.49
CA THR A 21 5.38 -11.39 14.94
C THR A 21 6.51 -11.24 13.93
N GLY A 22 6.19 -10.97 12.65
CA GLY A 22 7.14 -10.91 11.54
C GLY A 22 7.59 -12.28 11.03
N GLU A 23 7.16 -13.39 11.66
CA GLU A 23 7.62 -14.74 11.35
C GLU A 23 6.91 -15.36 10.14
N THR A 24 5.74 -14.82 9.77
CA THR A 24 4.93 -15.36 8.67
C THR A 24 5.45 -14.99 7.27
N GLY A 25 6.31 -13.97 7.19
CA GLY A 25 6.78 -13.38 5.93
C GLY A 25 5.74 -12.54 5.17
N HIS A 26 4.49 -12.46 5.65
CA HIS A 26 3.47 -11.66 4.99
C HIS A 26 3.79 -10.17 5.06
N ALA A 27 3.44 -9.44 4.00
CA ALA A 27 3.29 -7.98 4.03
C ALA A 27 1.83 -7.64 4.32
N GLU A 28 1.61 -6.57 5.08
CA GLU A 28 0.34 -5.85 5.05
C GLU A 28 0.19 -5.17 3.68
N VAL A 29 -0.91 -5.46 3.01
CA VAL A 29 -1.16 -4.99 1.64
C VAL A 29 -2.61 -4.51 1.48
N VAL A 30 -2.84 -3.74 0.44
CA VAL A 30 -4.17 -3.34 0.01
C VAL A 30 -4.39 -3.85 -1.41
N ARG A 31 -5.45 -4.66 -1.60
CA ARG A 31 -5.92 -5.05 -2.93
C ARG A 31 -6.91 -4.00 -3.43
N VAL A 32 -6.57 -3.36 -4.54
CA VAL A 32 -7.38 -2.30 -5.16
C VAL A 32 -7.96 -2.79 -6.47
N SER A 33 -9.28 -2.73 -6.59
CA SER A 33 -10.02 -2.99 -7.84
C SER A 33 -10.68 -1.69 -8.29
N PHE A 34 -10.37 -1.25 -9.50
CA PHE A 34 -10.78 0.04 -10.05
C PHE A 34 -11.03 -0.06 -11.56
N ASP A 35 -11.73 0.92 -12.12
CA ASP A 35 -11.92 1.06 -13.56
C ASP A 35 -10.78 1.91 -14.15
N PRO A 36 -9.90 1.34 -15.01
CA PRO A 36 -8.80 2.07 -15.62
C PRO A 36 -9.26 3.17 -16.59
N ALA A 37 -10.51 3.14 -17.05
CA ALA A 37 -11.09 4.22 -17.86
C ALA A 37 -11.42 5.47 -17.03
N VAL A 38 -11.62 5.31 -15.72
CA VAL A 38 -11.91 6.41 -14.78
C VAL A 38 -10.65 6.85 -14.06
N LEU A 39 -9.85 5.91 -13.58
CA LEU A 39 -8.59 6.17 -12.88
C LEU A 39 -7.43 5.52 -13.65
N PRO A 40 -6.61 6.30 -14.37
CA PRO A 40 -5.46 5.74 -15.08
C PRO A 40 -4.52 5.02 -14.12
N VAL A 41 -4.07 3.81 -14.51
CA VAL A 41 -3.22 2.97 -13.66
C VAL A 41 -1.97 3.73 -13.18
N GLN A 42 -1.36 4.53 -14.06
CA GLN A 42 -0.17 5.32 -13.73
C GLN A 42 -0.42 6.28 -12.55
N VAL A 43 -1.60 6.89 -12.47
CA VAL A 43 -1.97 7.79 -11.36
C VAL A 43 -2.03 7.02 -10.04
N LEU A 44 -2.60 5.82 -10.05
CA LEU A 44 -2.66 4.96 -8.86
C LEU A 44 -1.24 4.56 -8.40
N LEU A 45 -0.35 4.21 -9.32
CA LEU A 45 1.03 3.83 -9.00
C LEU A 45 1.85 5.03 -8.52
N ASP A 46 1.64 6.21 -9.09
CA ASP A 46 2.28 7.45 -8.63
C ASP A 46 1.77 7.86 -7.24
N ALA A 47 0.48 7.62 -6.95
CA ALA A 47 -0.10 7.79 -5.62
C ALA A 47 0.53 6.84 -4.60
N TYR A 48 0.78 5.58 -4.96
CA TYR A 48 1.51 4.62 -4.13
C TYR A 48 2.89 5.18 -3.72
N PHE A 49 3.71 5.63 -4.67
CA PHE A 49 5.03 6.21 -4.36
C PHE A 49 5.00 7.60 -3.69
N THR A 50 3.81 8.20 -3.57
CA THR A 50 3.59 9.47 -2.84
C THR A 50 3.16 9.23 -1.39
N LEU A 51 2.45 8.14 -1.11
CA LEU A 51 1.74 7.91 0.15
C LEU A 51 2.66 7.55 1.32
N HIS A 52 3.72 6.80 1.05
CA HIS A 52 4.64 6.26 2.05
C HIS A 52 6.11 6.55 1.67
N ASP A 53 7.06 6.13 2.51
CA ASP A 53 8.49 6.23 2.20
C ASP A 53 8.97 4.93 1.54
N PRO A 54 9.20 4.90 0.21
CA PRO A 54 9.59 3.70 -0.51
C PRO A 54 11.10 3.41 -0.38
N THR A 55 11.83 4.17 0.43
CA THR A 55 13.30 4.09 0.60
C THR A 55 13.71 3.44 1.93
N THR A 56 12.76 3.22 2.83
CA THR A 56 12.98 2.56 4.13
C THR A 56 12.67 1.06 4.05
N LEU A 57 13.71 0.24 4.22
CA LEU A 57 13.57 -1.22 4.27
C LEU A 57 12.82 -1.65 5.53
N ASP A 58 11.80 -2.50 5.36
CA ASP A 58 11.02 -3.12 6.44
C ASP A 58 10.50 -2.14 7.51
N ARG A 59 10.10 -0.93 7.06
CA ARG A 59 9.64 0.14 7.96
C ARG A 59 8.80 1.17 7.22
N GLN A 60 7.78 1.71 7.89
CA GLN A 60 7.08 2.95 7.51
C GLN A 60 6.89 3.85 8.72
N GLY A 61 7.68 4.93 8.81
CA GLY A 61 7.70 5.79 10.00
C GLY A 61 8.11 4.99 11.25
N ASN A 62 7.22 4.94 12.25
CA ASN A 62 7.45 4.20 13.49
C ASN A 62 6.98 2.74 13.42
N ASP A 63 6.34 2.32 12.32
CA ASP A 63 5.91 0.93 12.12
C ASP A 63 7.10 0.15 11.54
N VAL A 64 7.70 -0.73 12.35
CA VAL A 64 8.95 -1.45 12.01
C VAL A 64 8.69 -2.96 11.95
N GLY A 65 9.13 -3.60 10.87
CA GLY A 65 8.99 -5.03 10.63
C GLY A 65 8.78 -5.35 9.16
N THR A 66 9.08 -6.60 8.78
CA THR A 66 8.97 -7.09 7.40
C THR A 66 7.54 -7.00 6.86
N GLN A 67 6.54 -7.01 7.74
CA GLN A 67 5.14 -6.80 7.39
C GLN A 67 4.83 -5.39 6.87
N TYR A 68 5.66 -4.39 7.19
CA TYR A 68 5.51 -3.01 6.72
C TYR A 68 6.43 -2.66 5.55
N ARG A 69 7.06 -3.65 4.92
CA ARG A 69 7.93 -3.45 3.76
C ARG A 69 7.14 -2.86 2.59
N SER A 70 7.76 -1.97 1.83
CA SER A 70 7.21 -1.52 0.55
C SER A 70 7.28 -2.66 -0.48
N ALA A 71 6.13 -3.11 -0.98
CA ALA A 71 6.03 -4.22 -1.91
C ALA A 71 4.83 -4.07 -2.87
N MET A 72 5.05 -4.44 -4.13
CA MET A 72 4.03 -4.51 -5.17
C MET A 72 3.95 -5.95 -5.69
N PHE A 73 2.74 -6.51 -5.71
CA PHE A 73 2.47 -7.90 -6.06
C PHE A 73 1.72 -7.98 -7.38
N TYR A 74 2.38 -8.44 -8.45
CA TYR A 74 1.79 -8.49 -9.79
C TYR A 74 1.08 -9.82 -10.05
N ALA A 75 -0.08 -9.76 -10.70
CA ALA A 75 -0.83 -10.96 -11.11
C ALA A 75 -0.34 -11.53 -12.44
N ASP A 76 0.22 -10.69 -13.31
CA ASP A 76 0.68 -11.02 -14.65
C ASP A 76 1.89 -10.17 -15.08
N ASP A 77 2.45 -10.48 -16.25
CA ASP A 77 3.63 -9.79 -16.78
C ASP A 77 3.35 -8.33 -17.17
N GLU A 78 2.11 -7.99 -17.56
CA GLU A 78 1.73 -6.62 -17.87
C GLU A 78 1.81 -5.75 -16.61
N GLN A 79 1.25 -6.22 -15.50
CA GLN A 79 1.37 -5.57 -14.19
C GLN A 79 2.82 -5.48 -13.73
N ARG A 80 3.62 -6.53 -13.95
CA ARG A 80 5.05 -6.51 -13.62
C ARG A 80 5.76 -5.37 -14.33
N VAL A 81 5.54 -5.19 -15.63
CA VAL A 81 6.13 -4.09 -16.40
C VAL A 81 5.66 -2.74 -15.86
N MET A 82 4.35 -2.55 -15.67
CA MET A 82 3.81 -1.30 -15.13
C MET A 82 4.41 -0.93 -13.76
N PHE A 83 4.61 -1.91 -12.88
CA PHE A 83 5.20 -1.69 -11.55
C PHE A 83 6.69 -1.32 -11.64
N LEU A 84 7.45 -1.97 -12.52
CA LEU A 84 8.86 -1.64 -12.74
C LEU A 84 9.01 -0.23 -13.31
N GLU A 85 8.18 0.15 -14.29
CA GLU A 85 8.17 1.50 -14.85
C GLU A 85 7.78 2.55 -13.81
N ALA A 86 6.77 2.28 -12.97
CA ALA A 86 6.38 3.19 -11.90
C ALA A 86 7.49 3.38 -10.87
N ARG A 87 8.18 2.29 -10.50
CA ARG A 87 9.34 2.34 -9.60
C ARG A 87 10.48 3.16 -10.19
N GLU A 88 10.74 3.01 -11.49
CA GLU A 88 11.75 3.78 -12.21
C GLU A 88 11.39 5.27 -12.26
N ARG A 89 10.15 5.62 -12.62
CA ARG A 89 9.69 7.02 -12.58
C ARG A 89 9.83 7.62 -11.18
N ALA A 90 9.42 6.88 -10.14
CA ALA A 90 9.51 7.34 -8.77
C ALA A 90 10.97 7.54 -8.29
N SER A 91 11.93 6.78 -8.83
CA SER A 91 13.35 6.94 -8.49
C SER A 91 13.89 8.33 -8.83
N GLN A 92 13.24 9.05 -9.75
CA GLN A 92 13.59 10.42 -10.11
C GLN A 92 13.11 11.45 -9.08
N TRP A 93 12.19 11.08 -8.18
CA TRP A 93 11.59 11.99 -7.19
C TRP A 93 12.15 11.81 -5.79
N TRP A 94 12.72 10.63 -5.50
CA TRP A 94 13.28 10.27 -4.21
C TRP A 94 14.80 10.43 -4.22
N VAL A 95 15.33 11.10 -3.20
CA VAL A 95 16.80 11.29 -3.05
C VAL A 95 17.48 9.96 -2.73
N ASN A 96 16.85 9.13 -1.89
CA ASN A 96 17.38 7.84 -1.50
C ASN A 96 16.91 6.74 -2.46
N PRO A 97 17.68 5.66 -2.65
CA PRO A 97 17.28 4.54 -3.49
C PRO A 97 15.97 3.91 -3.04
N ILE A 98 15.09 3.62 -4.00
CA ILE A 98 13.83 2.92 -3.74
C ILE A 98 14.12 1.44 -3.46
N VAL A 99 13.65 0.95 -2.30
CA VAL A 99 13.77 -0.45 -1.87
C VAL A 99 12.48 -1.26 -2.09
N THR A 100 11.51 -0.66 -2.79
CA THR A 100 10.22 -1.31 -3.11
C THR A 100 10.43 -2.57 -3.95
N THR A 101 9.92 -3.69 -3.43
CA THR A 101 9.98 -4.98 -4.12
C THR A 101 8.86 -5.11 -5.15
N VAL A 102 9.15 -5.79 -6.27
CA VAL A 102 8.17 -6.14 -7.31
C VAL A 102 8.24 -7.66 -7.47
N GLN A 103 7.20 -8.36 -7.04
CA GLN A 103 7.20 -9.82 -6.91
C GLN A 103 5.85 -10.41 -7.34
N PRO A 104 5.79 -11.69 -7.75
CA PRO A 104 4.53 -12.28 -8.17
C PRO A 104 3.55 -12.37 -7.00
N LEU A 105 2.28 -12.14 -7.27
CA LEU A 105 1.19 -12.30 -6.32
C LEU A 105 1.08 -13.78 -5.95
N THR A 106 1.13 -14.07 -4.65
CA THR A 106 0.80 -15.39 -4.10
C THR A 106 -0.63 -15.36 -3.55
N VAL A 107 -0.99 -16.28 -2.65
CA VAL A 107 -2.32 -16.26 -2.02
C VAL A 107 -2.49 -14.94 -1.25
N PHE A 108 -3.60 -14.26 -1.52
CA PHE A 108 -4.04 -13.09 -0.78
C PHE A 108 -5.05 -13.51 0.28
N TYR A 109 -4.76 -13.20 1.54
CA TYR A 109 -5.66 -13.42 2.67
C TYR A 109 -6.27 -12.08 3.08
N PRO A 110 -7.59 -11.88 2.94
CA PRO A 110 -8.26 -10.70 3.49
C PRO A 110 -7.98 -10.60 5.00
N ALA A 111 -7.65 -9.39 5.46
CA ALA A 111 -7.55 -9.10 6.88
C ALA A 111 -8.94 -9.09 7.52
N GLU A 112 -8.96 -9.22 8.84
CA GLU A 112 -10.17 -9.21 9.65
C GLU A 112 -11.01 -7.94 9.43
N GLU A 113 -12.34 -8.05 9.60
CA GLU A 113 -13.27 -6.96 9.27
C GLU A 113 -13.00 -5.65 10.03
N TYR A 114 -12.45 -5.74 11.23
CA TYR A 114 -12.10 -4.55 12.00
C TYR A 114 -10.94 -3.75 11.39
N HIS A 115 -10.12 -4.35 10.51
CA HIS A 115 -9.08 -3.65 9.75
C HIS A 115 -9.61 -2.97 8.47
N GLN A 116 -10.75 -3.41 7.96
CA GLN A 116 -11.36 -2.82 6.76
C GLN A 116 -11.94 -1.44 7.13
N ASP A 117 -11.72 -0.43 6.29
CA ASP A 117 -12.18 0.96 6.50
C ASP A 117 -11.77 1.56 7.86
N TYR A 118 -10.65 1.12 8.44
CA TYR A 118 -10.26 1.48 9.81
C TYR A 118 -10.20 2.99 10.06
N TYR A 119 -9.63 3.77 9.13
CA TYR A 119 -9.56 5.23 9.24
C TYR A 119 -10.95 5.90 9.24
N ALA A 120 -11.88 5.41 8.40
CA ALA A 120 -13.24 5.92 8.34
C ALA A 120 -14.05 5.56 9.59
N LYS A 121 -13.82 4.35 10.14
CA LYS A 121 -14.44 3.87 11.38
C LYS A 121 -13.86 4.55 12.63
N ASN A 122 -12.57 4.93 12.62
CA ASN A 122 -11.84 5.42 13.79
C ASN A 122 -11.06 6.73 13.53
N PRO A 123 -11.68 7.78 12.96
CA PRO A 123 -10.96 8.98 12.52
C PRO A 123 -10.32 9.73 13.70
N GLY A 124 -10.91 9.66 14.89
CA GLY A 124 -10.41 10.32 16.11
C GLY A 124 -9.29 9.57 16.83
N SER A 125 -8.88 8.39 16.38
CA SER A 125 -7.81 7.65 17.04
C SER A 125 -6.48 8.40 16.93
N GLY A 126 -5.65 8.34 17.98
CA GLY A 126 -4.35 9.03 18.02
C GLY A 126 -3.44 8.64 16.86
N TYR A 127 -3.43 7.35 16.49
CA TYR A 127 -2.68 6.88 15.33
C TYR A 127 -3.18 7.51 14.02
N CYS A 128 -4.50 7.53 13.78
CA CYS A 128 -5.07 8.14 12.59
C CYS A 128 -4.74 9.64 12.50
N GLN A 129 -4.83 10.36 13.61
CA GLN A 129 -4.53 11.79 13.66
C GLN A 129 -3.06 12.09 13.37
N VAL A 130 -2.14 11.32 13.97
CA VAL A 130 -0.70 11.59 13.87
C VAL A 130 -0.09 11.03 12.59
N VAL A 131 -0.53 9.85 12.13
CA VAL A 131 0.14 9.10 11.04
C VAL A 131 -0.64 9.17 9.72
N VAL A 132 -1.97 9.09 9.76
CA VAL A 132 -2.79 8.89 8.55
C VAL A 132 -3.29 10.21 7.97
N SER A 133 -3.75 11.14 8.80
CA SER A 133 -4.36 12.41 8.35
C SER A 133 -3.44 13.23 7.43
N GLY A 134 -2.14 13.31 7.75
CA GLY A 134 -1.16 14.00 6.91
C GLY A 134 -0.98 13.33 5.54
N LYS A 135 -0.98 11.99 5.48
CA LYS A 135 -0.90 11.22 4.24
C LYS A 135 -2.14 11.45 3.37
N VAL A 136 -3.34 11.42 3.97
CA VAL A 136 -4.60 11.71 3.27
C VAL A 136 -4.60 13.12 2.70
N ALA A 137 -4.18 14.13 3.47
CA ALA A 137 -4.09 15.51 2.99
C ALA A 137 -3.12 15.64 1.80
N LYS A 138 -1.96 14.97 1.86
CA LYS A 138 -0.97 14.95 0.77
C LYS A 138 -1.55 14.38 -0.52
N ILE A 139 -2.26 13.26 -0.45
CA ILE A 139 -2.92 12.64 -1.61
C ILE A 139 -4.02 13.56 -2.16
N ARG A 140 -4.87 14.12 -1.29
CA ARG A 140 -5.95 15.03 -1.71
C ARG A 140 -5.43 16.30 -2.39
N ALA A 141 -4.30 16.82 -1.96
CA ALA A 141 -3.68 17.98 -2.57
C ALA A 141 -3.11 17.65 -3.96
N ARG A 142 -2.43 16.50 -4.11
CA ARG A 142 -1.68 16.16 -5.32
C ARG A 142 -2.52 15.50 -6.42
N PHE A 143 -3.56 14.77 -6.05
CA PHE A 143 -4.38 13.97 -6.98
C PHE A 143 -5.84 14.44 -7.03
N ARG A 144 -6.08 15.72 -6.76
CA ARG A 144 -7.42 16.33 -6.66
C ARG A 144 -8.31 16.04 -7.87
N ASP A 145 -7.73 16.07 -9.07
CA ASP A 145 -8.47 15.90 -10.33
C ASP A 145 -9.11 14.51 -10.47
N TYR A 146 -8.65 13.53 -9.69
CA TYR A 146 -9.14 12.15 -9.69
C TYR A 146 -10.00 11.84 -8.45
N LEU A 147 -10.29 12.83 -7.61
CA LEU A 147 -11.20 12.67 -6.49
C LEU A 147 -12.61 13.01 -6.92
N GLU A 148 -13.57 12.17 -6.53
CA GLU A 148 -14.98 12.56 -6.56
C GLU A 148 -15.13 13.84 -5.74
N GLN A 149 -15.63 14.90 -6.39
CA GLN A 149 -15.98 16.12 -5.67
C GLN A 149 -17.17 15.81 -4.76
N PRO A 150 -17.16 16.24 -3.49
CA PRO A 150 -18.35 16.12 -2.67
C PRO A 150 -19.48 16.89 -3.37
N ALA A 151 -20.65 16.24 -3.47
CA ALA A 151 -21.88 16.85 -3.93
C ALA A 151 -22.28 18.04 -3.04
#